data_AF-A0A5N0EBV0-F1
#
_entry.id   AF-A0A5N0EBV0-F1
#
_cell.length_a   1.000
_cell.length_b   1.000
_cell.length_c   1.000
_cell.angle_alpha   90.00
_cell.angle_beta   90.00
_cell.angle_gamma   90.00
#
_symmetry.space_group_name_H-M   'P 1'
#
loop_
_entity.id
_entity.type
_entity.pdbx_description
1 polymer ?
#
loop_
_entity_poly.entity_id
_entity_poly.type
_entity_poly.pdbx_seq_one_letter_code
_entity_poly.pdbx_strand_id
1 'polypeptide(L)'
;MSDINKHNLVYFENPSMRGLYDAMEEWQQSKHRRLLSVTVQRDGDNFCCIALTNPTEVVITSADGHNHANVSRFGTLAVDGQ
;
A
#
# COMPACT_ATOMS: atom_id res chain seq x y z
N MET A 1 16.26 -5.24 7.64
CA MET A 1 14.94 -5.12 7.00
C MET A 1 15.16 -4.99 5.51
N SER A 2 14.63 -5.92 4.71
CA SER A 2 14.80 -5.89 3.26
C SER A 2 14.15 -4.64 2.68
N ASP A 3 14.75 -4.06 1.64
CA ASP A 3 14.27 -2.83 0.97
C ASP A 3 12.85 -2.93 0.37
N ILE A 4 12.21 -4.10 0.46
CA ILE A 4 10.85 -4.39 0.01
C ILE A 4 9.81 -3.50 0.71
N ASN A 5 10.04 -3.08 1.96
CA ASN A 5 9.12 -2.20 2.69
C ASN A 5 9.16 -0.74 2.23
N LYS A 6 10.15 -0.32 1.44
CA LYS A 6 10.31 1.08 0.99
C LYS A 6 9.53 1.41 -0.28
N HIS A 7 9.05 0.41 -1.01
CA HIS A 7 8.39 0.59 -2.29
C HIS A 7 6.91 0.25 -2.16
N ASN A 8 6.10 1.27 -1.91
CA ASN A 8 4.65 1.17 -1.90
C ASN A 8 4.01 1.57 -3.24
N LEU A 9 4.80 2.03 -4.22
CA LEU A 9 4.33 2.47 -5.53
C LEU A 9 4.42 1.34 -6.56
N VAL A 10 3.38 1.14 -7.35
CA VAL A 10 3.31 0.16 -8.45
C VAL A 10 2.75 0.84 -9.69
N TYR A 11 3.28 0.50 -10.86
CA TYR A 11 2.81 1.01 -12.15
C TYR A 11 2.23 -0.12 -12.99
N PHE A 12 1.13 0.17 -13.68
CA PHE A 12 0.51 -0.71 -14.66
C PHE A 12 0.20 0.08 -15.92
N GLU A 13 0.24 -0.59 -17.07
CA GLU A 13 -0.23 -0.01 -18.33
C GLU A 13 -0.90 -1.04 -19.21
N ASN A 14 -1.92 -0.61 -19.94
CA ASN A 14 -2.59 -1.44 -20.92
C ASN A 14 -3.32 -0.59 -21.97
N PRO A 15 -3.41 -1.03 -23.24
CA PRO A 15 -4.22 -0.37 -24.27
C PRO A 15 -5.72 -0.29 -23.96
N SER A 16 -6.20 -1.07 -22.99
CA SER A 16 -7.61 -1.09 -22.58
C SER A 16 -7.77 -1.02 -21.07
N MET A 17 -8.85 -0.36 -20.61
CA MET A 17 -9.21 -0.35 -19.20
C MET A 17 -9.45 -1.77 -18.63
N ARG A 18 -9.99 -2.69 -19.44
CA ARG A 18 -10.20 -4.08 -19.03
C ARG A 18 -8.88 -4.80 -18.79
N GLY A 19 -7.95 -4.73 -19.74
CA GLY A 19 -6.64 -5.36 -19.56
C GLY A 19 -5.82 -4.71 -18.45
N LEU A 20 -5.99 -3.40 -18.20
CA LEU A 20 -5.40 -2.73 -17.04
C LEU A 20 -5.93 -3.29 -15.73
N TYR A 21 -7.25 -3.51 -15.65
CA TYR A 21 -7.90 -4.12 -14.50
C TYR A 21 -7.40 -5.57 -14.28
N ASP A 22 -7.36 -6.38 -15.34
CA ASP A 22 -6.90 -7.77 -15.24
C ASP A 22 -5.44 -7.84 -14.76
N ALA A 23 -4.57 -6.96 -15.27
CA ALA A 23 -3.17 -6.87 -14.83
C ALA A 23 -3.03 -6.45 -13.35
N MET A 24 -3.87 -5.52 -12.89
CA MET A 24 -3.92 -5.14 -11.47
C MET A 24 -4.41 -6.31 -10.60
N GLU A 25 -5.41 -7.06 -11.03
CA GLU A 25 -5.96 -8.21 -10.31
C GLU A 25 -4.93 -9.35 -10.20
N GLU A 26 -4.27 -9.71 -11.30
CA GLU A 26 -3.20 -10.72 -11.33
C GLU A 26 -2.04 -10.34 -10.41
N TRP A 27 -1.63 -9.07 -10.42
CA TRP A 27 -0.57 -8.59 -9.53
C TRP A 27 -0.95 -8.73 -8.05
N GLN A 28 -2.18 -8.37 -7.66
CA GLN A 28 -2.62 -8.51 -6.27
C GLN A 28 -2.61 -9.96 -5.81
N GLN A 29 -3.07 -10.87 -6.66
CA GLN A 29 -3.09 -12.31 -6.38
C GLN A 29 -1.67 -12.87 -6.26
N SER A 30 -0.78 -12.58 -7.22
CA SER A 30 0.59 -13.10 -7.26
C SER A 30 1.49 -12.54 -6.16
N LYS A 31 1.24 -11.32 -5.67
CA LYS A 31 2.01 -10.71 -4.58
C LYS A 31 1.40 -10.90 -3.19
N HIS A 32 0.17 -11.42 -3.10
CA HIS A 32 -0.60 -11.46 -1.86
C HIS A 32 -0.69 -10.08 -1.18
N ARG A 33 -0.81 -9.02 -1.98
CA ARG A 33 -0.87 -7.62 -1.52
C ARG A 33 -2.09 -6.94 -2.11
N ARG A 34 -2.67 -6.01 -1.35
CA ARG A 34 -3.79 -5.16 -1.80
C ARG A 34 -3.28 -3.81 -2.28
N LEU A 35 -3.87 -3.31 -3.36
CA LEU A 35 -3.76 -1.91 -3.77
C LEU A 35 -4.66 -1.08 -2.86
N LEU A 36 -4.09 -0.07 -2.20
CA LEU A 36 -4.76 0.86 -1.30
C LEU A 36 -5.40 2.03 -2.05
N SER A 37 -4.70 2.52 -3.07
CA SER A 37 -5.15 3.65 -3.90
C SER A 37 -4.70 3.41 -5.32
N VAL A 38 -5.50 3.84 -6.29
CA VAL A 38 -5.23 3.71 -7.72
C VAL A 38 -5.58 5.02 -8.40
N THR A 39 -4.73 5.47 -9.31
CA THR A 39 -5.01 6.62 -10.19
C THR A 39 -4.72 6.20 -11.60
N VAL A 40 -5.76 6.20 -12.44
CA VAL A 40 -5.66 5.85 -13.86
C VAL A 40 -5.74 7.11 -14.69
N GLN A 41 -4.81 7.26 -15.63
CA GLN A 41 -4.83 8.31 -16.64
C GLN A 41 -4.57 7.71 -18.02
N ARG A 42 -4.99 8.41 -19.07
CA ARG A 42 -4.60 8.06 -20.45
C ARG A 42 -3.26 8.71 -20.76
N ASP A 43 -2.35 7.94 -21.34
CA ASP A 43 -1.08 8.42 -21.91
C ASP A 43 -0.94 7.83 -23.32
N GLY A 44 -1.06 8.68 -24.33
CA GLY A 44 -1.20 8.27 -25.73
C GLY A 44 -2.36 7.29 -25.96
N ASP A 45 -2.04 6.13 -26.52
CA ASP A 45 -2.99 5.05 -26.82
C ASP A 45 -3.24 4.10 -25.64
N ASN A 46 -2.54 4.31 -24.52
CA ASN A 46 -2.63 3.44 -23.34
C ASN A 46 -3.39 4.09 -22.19
N PHE A 47 -3.87 3.23 -21.29
CA PHE A 47 -4.26 3.58 -19.95
C PHE A 47 -3.12 3.21 -19.00
N CYS A 48 -2.69 4.16 -18.19
CA CYS A 48 -1.60 4.02 -17.24
C CYS A 48 -2.16 4.19 -15.83
N CYS A 49 -1.76 3.31 -14.91
CA CYS A 49 -2.16 3.34 -13.51
C CYS A 49 -0.94 3.48 -12.62
N ILE A 50 -0.98 4.44 -11.70
CA ILE A 50 -0.10 4.47 -10.54
C ILE A 50 -0.94 4.02 -9.35
N ALA A 51 -0.48 2.98 -8.66
CA ALA A 51 -1.14 2.41 -7.50
C ALA A 51 -0.24 2.46 -6.26
N LEU A 52 -0.85 2.76 -5.12
CA LEU A 52 -0.23 2.61 -3.81
C LEU A 52 -0.64 1.27 -3.22
N THR A 53 0.31 0.59 -2.59
CA THR A 53 0.11 -0.64 -1.84
C THR A 53 0.21 -0.34 -0.36
N ASN A 54 -0.41 -1.17 0.48
CA ASN A 54 -0.15 -1.06 1.90
C ASN A 54 1.35 -1.30 2.17
N PRO A 55 1.99 -0.45 2.98
CA PRO A 55 3.26 -0.80 3.61
C PRO A 55 3.06 -2.13 4.35
N THR A 56 3.99 -3.05 4.14
CA THR A 56 4.00 -4.35 4.81
C THR A 56 4.27 -4.22 6.32
N GLU A 57 4.82 -3.08 6.75
CA GLU A 57 5.00 -2.70 8.15
C GLU A 57 4.52 -1.26 8.37
N VAL A 58 3.66 -1.09 9.37
CA VAL A 58 3.25 0.22 9.87
C VAL A 58 3.71 0.34 11.32
N VAL A 59 4.34 1.47 11.67
CA VAL A 59 4.71 1.77 13.05
C VAL A 59 3.67 2.74 13.60
N ILE A 60 2.92 2.30 14.60
CA ILE A 60 1.95 3.16 15.30
C ILE A 60 2.74 3.93 16.35
N THR A 61 2.69 5.26 16.27
CA THR A 61 3.45 6.15 17.14
C THR A 61 2.58 7.25 17.75
N SER A 62 3.10 7.96 18.75
CA SER A 62 2.49 9.15 19.33
C SER A 62 2.40 10.26 18.30
N ALA A 63 1.64 11.31 18.59
CA ALA A 63 1.46 12.43 17.66
C ALA A 63 2.78 13.12 17.25
N ASP A 64 3.78 13.10 18.12
CA ASP A 64 5.14 13.60 17.89
C ASP A 64 6.10 12.56 17.27
N GLY A 65 5.66 11.31 17.11
CA GLY A 65 6.45 10.20 16.58
C GLY A 65 7.45 9.58 17.56
N HIS A 66 7.50 10.00 18.82
CA HIS A 66 8.54 9.59 19.77
C HIS A 66 8.26 8.27 20.52
N ASN A 67 6.99 7.95 20.77
CA ASN A 67 6.59 6.74 21.50
C ASN A 67 5.92 5.75 20.55
N HIS A 68 6.25 4.47 20.66
CA HIS A 68 5.58 3.41 19.90
C HIS A 68 4.36 2.88 20.66
N ALA A 69 3.38 2.35 19.94
CA ALA A 69 2.24 1.68 20.56
C ALA A 69 2.67 0.42 21.32
N ASN A 70 2.01 0.15 22.45
CA ASN A 70 2.19 -1.03 23.28
C ASN A 70 0.84 -1.77 23.43
N VAL A 71 0.91 -3.09 23.64
CA VAL A 71 -0.25 -3.95 23.92
C VAL A 71 -0.30 -4.22 25.41
N SER A 72 -1.33 -3.71 26.08
CA SER A 72 -1.53 -3.96 27.51
C SER A 72 -1.97 -5.40 27.80
N ARG A 73 -1.89 -5.82 29.06
CA ARG A 73 -2.39 -7.13 29.53
C ARG A 73 -3.88 -7.39 29.28
N PHE A 74 -4.65 -6.35 28.96
CA PHE A 74 -6.08 -6.44 28.67
C PHE A 74 -6.38 -6.45 27.17
N GLY A 75 -5.36 -6.50 26.31
CA GLY A 75 -5.51 -6.52 24.85
C GLY A 75 -5.77 -5.15 24.22
N THR A 76 -5.58 -4.07 24.98
CA THR A 76 -5.67 -2.70 24.43
C THR A 76 -4.37 -2.31 23.74
N LEU A 77 -4.46 -1.85 22.50
CA LEU A 77 -3.37 -1.21 21.76
C LEU A 77 -3.47 0.30 21.96
N ALA A 78 -2.49 0.89 22.64
CA ALA A 78 -2.44 2.33 22.89
C ALA A 78 -1.01 2.83 22.73
N VAL A 79 -0.88 4.12 22.41
CA VAL A 79 0.40 4.80 22.57
C VAL A 79 0.38 5.45 23.94
N ASP A 80 1.42 5.21 24.75
CA ASP A 80 1.54 5.85 26.05
C ASP A 80 1.58 7.38 25.86
N GLY A 81 0.54 8.05 26.33
CA GLY A 81 0.54 9.50 26.49
C GLY A 81 1.32 9.84 27.76
N GLN A 82 2.20 10.83 27.68
CA GLN A 82 2.67 11.51 28.89
C GLN A 82 1.50 12.18 29.61
#